data_AF-A0A950R9Z7-F1
#
_entry.id   AF-A0A950R9Z7-F1
#
_cell.length_a   1.000
_cell.length_b   1.000
_cell.length_c   1.000
_cell.angle_alpha   90.00
_cell.angle_beta   90.00
_cell.angle_gamma   90.00
#
_symmetry.space_group_name_H-M   'P 1'
#
loop_
_entity.id
_entity.type
_entity.pdbx_description
1 polymer ?
#
loop_
_entity_poly.entity_id
_entity_poly.type
_entity_poly.pdbx_seq_one_letter_code
_entity_poly.pdbx_strand_id
1 'polypeptide(L)'
;MNLVVFGLAVSSSWGNGHAALWRGLIGALARAGHRVSFFERDAPWYAEHRDLDALPDGARLVLYSDWPSVLGEARRAVAGADAAIVTSYCPDGRAAAALVLDSRAPARCFYDLDTPVTLARLEAGEDVEYLPPQGLGDFDIVLSYTGGEALGALRRRLGARRAAPLHGSVDPAAHRPAAPAPRYRADLSYLGTFAADRQATLERLFVV
;
A
#
# COMPACT_ATOMS: atom_id res chain seq x y z
N MET A 1 8.79 17.33 -4.52
CA MET A 1 9.09 16.05 -5.19
C MET A 1 7.88 15.59 -5.97
N ASN A 2 8.08 14.86 -7.07
CA ASN A 2 7.06 14.18 -7.86
C ASN A 2 7.11 12.68 -7.61
N LEU A 3 6.04 12.11 -7.05
CA LEU A 3 5.92 10.71 -6.72
C LEU A 3 4.93 10.02 -7.66
N VAL A 4 5.29 8.83 -8.12
CA VAL A 4 4.40 7.96 -8.91
C VAL A 4 4.18 6.68 -8.13
N VAL A 5 2.92 6.27 -7.99
CA VAL A 5 2.53 5.08 -7.23
C VAL A 5 1.70 4.17 -8.14
N PHE A 6 2.04 2.89 -8.20
CA PHE A 6 1.23 1.84 -8.77
C PHE A 6 0.75 0.95 -7.63
N GLY A 7 -0.56 0.98 -7.35
CA GLY A 7 -1.10 0.30 -6.17
C GLY A 7 -2.41 -0.43 -6.42
N LEU A 8 -2.97 -0.97 -5.33
CA LEU A 8 -4.24 -1.70 -5.34
C LEU A 8 -5.42 -0.78 -5.67
N ALA A 9 -5.93 -0.06 -4.68
CA ALA A 9 -6.96 0.95 -4.87
C ALA A 9 -6.82 2.04 -3.81
N VAL A 10 -6.86 3.30 -4.24
CA VAL A 10 -7.03 4.49 -3.41
C VAL A 10 -8.46 5.03 -3.51
N SER A 11 -9.16 4.74 -4.61
CA SER A 11 -10.52 5.22 -4.87
C SER A 11 -11.62 4.52 -4.06
N SER A 12 -11.34 3.31 -3.57
CA SER A 12 -12.26 2.52 -2.75
C SER A 12 -11.59 1.97 -1.49
N SER A 13 -12.16 2.25 -0.32
CA SER A 13 -11.78 1.64 0.96
C SER A 13 -12.50 0.33 1.26
N TRP A 14 -13.37 -0.13 0.37
CA TRP A 14 -14.21 -1.30 0.59
C TRP A 14 -13.39 -2.61 0.60
N GLY A 15 -13.35 -3.26 1.77
CA GLY A 15 -12.49 -4.43 1.99
C GLY A 15 -11.00 -4.15 1.80
N ASN A 16 -10.59 -2.88 1.81
CA ASN A 16 -9.26 -2.43 1.42
C ASN A 16 -8.69 -1.43 2.43
N GLY A 17 -7.80 -1.91 3.30
CA GLY A 17 -7.10 -1.08 4.29
C GLY A 17 -6.06 -0.14 3.67
N HIS A 18 -5.61 -0.37 2.43
CA HIS A 18 -4.58 0.44 1.79
C HIS A 18 -5.09 1.83 1.44
N ALA A 19 -6.37 1.97 1.07
CA ALA A 19 -6.94 3.23 0.63
C ALA A 19 -6.86 4.31 1.70
N ALA A 20 -7.26 4.00 2.94
CA ALA A 20 -7.23 4.97 4.05
C ALA A 20 -5.80 5.45 4.35
N LEU A 21 -4.83 4.52 4.33
CA LEU A 21 -3.42 4.83 4.51
C LEU A 21 -2.90 5.73 3.38
N TRP A 22 -3.14 5.35 2.12
CA TRP A 22 -2.71 6.13 0.97
C TRP A 22 -3.34 7.51 0.93
N ARG A 23 -4.63 7.65 1.24
CA ARG A 23 -5.30 8.96 1.34
C ARG A 23 -4.62 9.85 2.38
N GLY A 24 -4.29 9.31 3.56
CA GLY A 24 -3.55 10.04 4.60
C GLY A 24 -2.14 10.45 4.16
N LEU A 25 -1.38 9.52 3.56
CA LEU A 25 -0.03 9.80 3.04
C LEU A 25 -0.06 10.84 1.91
N ILE A 26 -0.96 10.69 0.94
CA ILE A 26 -1.13 11.63 -0.17
C ILE A 26 -1.52 13.01 0.37
N GLY A 27 -2.44 13.08 1.33
CA GLY A 27 -2.82 14.32 2.00
C GLY A 27 -1.64 15.03 2.67
N ALA A 28 -0.81 14.28 3.40
CA ALA A 28 0.38 14.83 4.04
C ALA A 28 1.44 15.29 3.02
N LEU A 29 1.69 14.49 1.97
CA LEU A 29 2.62 14.81 0.89
C LEU A 29 2.20 16.07 0.13
N ALA A 30 0.91 16.19 -0.21
CA ALA A 30 0.35 17.36 -0.89
C ALA A 30 0.53 18.63 -0.05
N ARG A 31 0.23 18.58 1.26
CA ARG A 31 0.44 19.72 2.18
C ARG A 31 1.91 20.13 2.31
N ALA A 32 2.84 19.19 2.14
CA ALA A 32 4.28 19.45 2.10
C ALA A 32 4.77 19.92 0.71
N GLY A 33 3.88 20.15 -0.25
CA GLY A 33 4.22 20.66 -1.58
C GLY A 33 4.73 19.58 -2.55
N HIS A 34 4.54 18.30 -2.23
CA HIS A 34 4.86 17.20 -3.15
C HIS A 34 3.68 16.92 -4.08
N ARG A 35 3.99 16.33 -5.23
CA ARG A 35 3.01 15.90 -6.22
C ARG A 35 2.92 14.38 -6.21
N VAL A 36 1.72 13.83 -6.35
CA VAL A 36 1.50 12.37 -6.40
C VAL A 36 0.64 12.00 -7.60
N SER A 37 1.08 11.03 -8.39
CA SER A 37 0.24 10.35 -9.39
C SER A 37 0.01 8.91 -8.95
N PHE A 38 -1.21 8.57 -8.60
CA PHE A 38 -1.59 7.21 -8.19
C PHE A 38 -2.28 6.49 -9.35
N PHE A 39 -1.69 5.40 -9.81
CA PHE A 39 -2.23 4.55 -10.86
C PHE A 39 -2.98 3.38 -10.22
N GLU A 40 -4.26 3.26 -10.57
CA GLU A 40 -5.18 2.27 -10.03
C GLU A 40 -5.92 1.58 -11.18
N ARG A 41 -5.95 0.25 -11.14
CA ARG A 41 -6.73 -0.56 -12.08
C ARG A 41 -8.21 -0.40 -11.76
N ASP A 42 -9.03 -0.12 -12.78
CA ASP A 42 -10.49 -0.04 -12.68
C ASP A 42 -11.12 -1.44 -12.57
N ALA A 43 -10.87 -2.13 -11.45
CA ALA A 43 -11.37 -3.47 -11.19
C ALA A 43 -12.83 -3.42 -10.67
N PRO A 44 -13.74 -4.29 -11.14
CA PRO A 44 -15.17 -4.22 -10.81
C PRO A 44 -15.48 -4.10 -9.31
N TRP A 45 -14.82 -4.91 -8.48
CA TRP A 45 -15.01 -4.92 -7.03
C TRP A 45 -14.80 -3.55 -6.37
N TYR A 46 -13.77 -2.79 -6.80
CA TYR A 46 -13.51 -1.46 -6.26
C TYR A 46 -14.33 -0.38 -6.96
N ALA A 47 -14.58 -0.54 -8.27
CA ALA A 47 -15.34 0.42 -9.06
C ALA A 47 -16.77 0.62 -8.55
N GLU A 48 -17.43 -0.47 -8.11
CA GLU A 48 -18.79 -0.47 -7.57
C GLU A 48 -18.88 0.09 -6.14
N HIS A 49 -17.74 0.25 -5.46
CA HIS A 49 -17.66 0.66 -4.04
C HIS A 49 -16.71 1.85 -3.82
N ARG A 50 -16.62 2.77 -4.79
CA ARG A 50 -15.82 3.98 -4.66
C ARG A 50 -16.42 4.93 -3.62
N ASP A 51 -15.57 5.37 -2.70
CA ASP A 51 -15.87 6.27 -1.59
C ASP A 51 -14.85 7.42 -1.48
N LEU A 52 -14.02 7.59 -2.52
CA LEU A 52 -13.12 8.74 -2.64
C LEU A 52 -13.83 9.88 -3.39
N ASP A 53 -14.10 10.99 -2.71
CA ASP A 53 -14.66 12.19 -3.33
C ASP A 53 -13.65 12.88 -4.26
N ALA A 54 -12.47 13.18 -3.74
CA ALA A 54 -11.37 13.81 -4.48
C ALA A 54 -10.02 13.59 -3.78
N LEU A 55 -8.95 13.61 -4.55
CA LEU A 55 -7.60 13.79 -4.02
C LEU A 55 -7.29 15.30 -3.86
N PRO A 56 -6.42 15.67 -2.90
CA PRO A 56 -6.04 17.08 -2.70
C PRO A 56 -5.27 17.64 -3.90
N ASP A 57 -5.21 18.97 -3.99
CA ASP A 57 -4.37 19.66 -4.98
C ASP A 57 -2.93 19.15 -4.94
N GLY A 58 -2.37 18.90 -6.13
CA GLY A 58 -1.04 18.29 -6.28
C GLY A 58 -1.06 16.76 -6.33
N ALA A 59 -2.18 16.11 -6.00
CA ALA A 59 -2.37 14.69 -6.20
C ALA A 59 -3.38 14.41 -7.33
N ARG A 60 -3.15 13.32 -8.07
CA ARG A 60 -4.07 12.85 -9.10
C ARG A 60 -4.21 11.33 -9.07
N LEU A 61 -5.41 10.88 -9.37
CA LEU A 61 -5.74 9.47 -9.56
C LEU A 61 -5.83 9.20 -11.07
N VAL A 62 -5.11 8.19 -11.53
CA VAL A 62 -5.16 7.67 -12.91
C VAL A 62 -5.81 6.31 -12.86
N LEU A 63 -7.09 6.26 -13.22
CA LEU A 63 -7.83 5.01 -13.39
C LEU A 63 -7.58 4.45 -14.78
N TYR A 64 -7.37 3.14 -14.88
CA TYR A 64 -7.13 2.50 -16.16
C TYR A 64 -7.79 1.12 -16.28
N SER A 65 -8.26 0.77 -17.47
CA SER A 65 -8.94 -0.50 -17.75
C SER A 65 -7.99 -1.68 -17.85
N ASP A 66 -6.80 -1.44 -18.40
CA ASP A 66 -5.74 -2.43 -18.63
C ASP A 66 -4.35 -1.82 -18.76
N TRP A 67 -3.32 -2.62 -18.45
CA TRP A 67 -1.94 -2.15 -18.47
C TRP A 67 -1.49 -1.55 -19.82
N PRO A 68 -1.76 -2.20 -20.98
CA PRO A 68 -1.47 -1.59 -22.29
C PRO A 68 -2.07 -0.20 -22.47
N SER A 69 -3.32 0.02 -22.04
CA SER A 69 -4.00 1.31 -22.19
C SER A 69 -3.29 2.47 -21.47
N VAL A 70 -2.65 2.20 -20.33
CA VAL A 70 -2.03 3.23 -19.47
C VAL A 70 -0.52 3.37 -19.66
N LEU A 71 0.12 2.41 -20.34
CA LEU A 71 1.58 2.33 -20.45
C LEU A 71 2.23 3.62 -20.97
N GLY A 72 1.61 4.30 -21.93
CA GLY A 72 2.11 5.57 -22.46
C GLY A 72 2.14 6.68 -21.41
N GLU A 73 1.10 6.79 -20.58
CA GLU A 73 1.05 7.77 -19.50
C GLU A 73 1.95 7.37 -18.33
N ALA A 74 1.95 6.09 -17.95
CA ALA A 74 2.80 5.55 -16.90
C ALA A 74 4.29 5.82 -17.20
N ARG A 75 4.74 5.58 -18.44
CA ARG A 75 6.11 5.90 -18.88
C ARG A 75 6.45 7.38 -18.72
N ARG A 76 5.56 8.28 -19.14
CA ARG A 76 5.76 9.73 -18.98
C ARG A 76 5.82 10.14 -17.52
N ALA A 77 4.95 9.57 -16.68
CA ALA A 77 4.89 9.88 -15.26
C ALA A 77 6.19 9.46 -14.55
N VAL A 78 6.63 8.22 -14.76
CA VAL A 78 7.84 7.69 -14.13
C VAL A 78 9.11 8.38 -14.64
N ALA A 79 9.16 8.81 -15.91
CA ALA A 79 10.31 9.54 -16.46
C ALA A 79 10.60 10.88 -15.76
N GLY A 80 9.59 11.51 -15.18
CA GLY A 80 9.72 12.75 -14.41
C GLY A 80 9.59 12.55 -12.89
N ALA A 81 9.65 11.31 -12.40
CA ALA A 81 9.45 11.01 -10.98
C ALA A 81 10.76 11.14 -10.20
N ASP A 82 10.68 11.74 -9.01
CA ASP A 82 11.74 11.69 -7.99
C ASP A 82 11.69 10.35 -7.22
N ALA A 83 10.49 9.78 -7.09
CA ALA A 83 10.28 8.45 -6.53
C ALA A 83 9.16 7.71 -7.28
N ALA A 84 9.40 6.45 -7.62
CA ALA A 84 8.42 5.57 -8.24
C ALA A 84 8.21 4.34 -7.37
N ILE A 85 6.95 4.07 -7.00
CA ILE A 85 6.56 3.12 -5.97
C ILE A 85 5.63 2.07 -6.56
N VAL A 86 5.92 0.79 -6.34
CA VAL A 86 5.00 -0.32 -6.59
C VAL A 86 4.58 -0.92 -5.25
N THR A 87 3.29 -1.22 -5.06
CA THR A 87 2.79 -1.75 -3.79
C THR A 87 2.43 -3.22 -3.85
N SER A 88 2.36 -3.88 -2.69
CA SER A 88 1.64 -5.15 -2.54
C SER A 88 0.22 -5.02 -3.10
N TYR A 89 -0.29 -6.11 -3.67
CA TYR A 89 -1.60 -6.21 -4.32
C TYR A 89 -1.84 -5.26 -5.51
N CYS A 90 -0.84 -4.56 -6.04
CA CYS A 90 -1.00 -3.88 -7.33
C CYS A 90 -1.37 -4.92 -8.41
N PRO A 91 -2.53 -4.82 -9.09
CA PRO A 91 -2.99 -5.86 -10.02
C PRO A 91 -2.03 -6.12 -11.17
N ASP A 92 -1.32 -5.09 -11.63
CA ASP A 92 -0.30 -5.16 -12.68
C ASP A 92 1.12 -5.09 -12.08
N GLY A 93 1.31 -5.55 -10.83
CA GLY A 93 2.50 -5.32 -10.02
C GLY A 93 3.82 -5.72 -10.69
N ARG A 94 3.87 -6.88 -11.38
CA ARG A 94 5.06 -7.29 -12.15
C ARG A 94 5.39 -6.34 -13.30
N ALA A 95 4.38 -5.91 -14.04
CA ALA A 95 4.56 -5.01 -15.18
C ALA A 95 4.93 -3.59 -14.71
N ALA A 96 4.32 -3.13 -13.62
CA ALA A 96 4.67 -1.88 -12.96
C ALA A 96 6.11 -1.94 -12.39
N ALA A 97 6.51 -3.04 -11.75
CA ALA A 97 7.86 -3.22 -11.26
C ALA A 97 8.90 -3.17 -12.38
N ALA A 98 8.66 -3.87 -13.50
CA ALA A 98 9.54 -3.78 -14.67
C ALA A 98 9.67 -2.33 -15.18
N LEU A 99 8.55 -1.61 -15.33
CA LEU A 99 8.57 -0.21 -15.74
C LEU A 99 9.36 0.69 -14.77
N VAL A 100 9.17 0.50 -13.45
CA VAL A 100 9.86 1.28 -12.43
C VAL A 100 11.35 0.98 -12.41
N LEU A 101 11.74 -0.29 -12.48
CA LEU A 101 13.14 -0.73 -12.46
C LEU A 101 13.93 -0.27 -13.70
N ASP A 102 13.29 -0.26 -14.87
CA ASP A 102 13.85 0.23 -16.14
C ASP A 102 13.93 1.76 -16.22
N SER A 103 13.30 2.46 -15.29
CA SER A 103 13.26 3.91 -15.29
C SER A 103 14.52 4.58 -14.74
N ARG A 104 14.59 5.91 -14.90
CA ARG A 104 15.62 6.75 -14.30
C ARG A 104 15.18 7.43 -13.00
N ALA A 105 14.08 6.96 -12.39
CA ALA A 105 13.62 7.50 -11.11
C ALA A 105 14.74 7.34 -10.06
N PRO A 106 15.15 8.42 -9.35
CA PRO A 106 16.22 8.36 -8.36
C PRO A 106 15.93 7.41 -7.18
N ALA A 107 14.66 7.23 -6.85
CA ALA A 107 14.21 6.27 -5.84
C ALA A 107 13.18 5.31 -6.44
N ARG A 108 13.60 4.06 -6.68
CA ARG A 108 12.71 2.96 -7.08
C ARG A 108 12.35 2.18 -5.83
N CYS A 109 11.08 2.24 -5.45
CA CYS A 109 10.61 1.71 -4.18
C CYS A 109 9.60 0.58 -4.41
N PHE A 110 9.69 -0.45 -3.56
CA PHE A 110 8.59 -1.38 -3.36
C PHE A 110 8.01 -1.15 -1.97
N TYR A 111 6.70 -1.01 -1.83
CA TYR A 111 6.05 -0.89 -0.53
C TYR A 111 5.12 -2.07 -0.29
N ASP A 112 5.54 -2.98 0.57
CA ASP A 112 4.73 -4.10 1.01
C ASP A 112 3.82 -3.67 2.17
N LEU A 113 2.55 -3.41 1.87
CA LEU A 113 1.53 -3.05 2.86
C LEU A 113 1.00 -4.25 3.64
N ASP A 114 1.33 -5.48 3.21
CA ASP A 114 0.77 -6.72 3.74
C ASP A 114 1.88 -7.74 4.05
N THR A 115 3.03 -7.25 4.52
CA THR A 115 4.27 -8.04 4.63
C THR A 115 4.10 -9.41 5.30
N PRO A 116 3.33 -9.56 6.40
CA PRO A 116 3.07 -10.89 6.97
C PRO A 116 2.36 -11.84 6.00
N VAL A 117 1.38 -11.34 5.24
CA VAL A 117 0.66 -12.11 4.21
C VAL A 117 1.60 -12.47 3.07
N THR A 118 2.37 -11.50 2.57
CA THR A 118 3.37 -11.73 1.52
C THR A 118 4.35 -12.84 1.92
N LEU A 119 4.90 -12.77 3.13
CA LEU A 119 5.87 -13.75 3.64
C LEU A 119 5.25 -15.13 3.87
N ALA A 120 4.01 -15.20 4.35
CA ALA A 120 3.29 -16.46 4.54
C ALA A 120 3.00 -17.15 3.21
N ARG A 121 2.51 -16.43 2.19
CA ARG A 121 2.29 -16.96 0.84
C ARG A 121 3.60 -17.50 0.23
N LEU A 122 4.69 -16.75 0.40
CA LEU A 122 6.02 -17.21 -0.02
C LEU A 122 6.49 -18.46 0.73
N GLU A 123 6.15 -18.61 2.02
CA GLU A 123 6.46 -19.81 2.81
C GLU A 123 5.67 -21.03 2.36
N ALA A 124 4.42 -20.82 1.96
CA ALA A 124 3.57 -21.84 1.34
C ALA A 124 3.98 -22.21 -0.10
N GLY A 125 4.99 -21.53 -0.68
CA GLY A 125 5.44 -21.76 -2.05
C GLY A 125 4.47 -21.26 -3.12
N GLU A 126 3.57 -20.34 -2.76
CA GLU A 126 2.61 -19.74 -3.69
C GLU A 126 3.29 -18.76 -4.66
N ASP A 127 2.71 -18.64 -5.86
CA ASP A 127 3.04 -17.53 -6.75
C ASP A 127 2.39 -16.24 -6.22
N VAL A 128 3.21 -15.22 -5.96
CA VAL A 128 2.73 -13.91 -5.50
C VAL A 128 2.77 -12.94 -6.69
N GLU A 129 1.58 -12.63 -7.19
CA GLU A 129 1.34 -11.98 -8.47
C GLU A 129 1.92 -10.56 -8.59
N TYR A 130 2.06 -9.86 -7.46
CA TYR A 130 2.61 -8.51 -7.41
C TYR A 130 4.12 -8.47 -7.14
N LEU A 131 4.76 -9.61 -6.89
CA LEU A 131 6.22 -9.69 -6.73
C LEU A 131 6.91 -9.98 -8.08
N PRO A 132 8.03 -9.30 -8.38
CA PRO A 132 8.88 -9.68 -9.49
C PRO A 132 9.46 -11.09 -9.28
N PRO A 133 9.59 -11.92 -10.33
CA PRO A 133 10.15 -13.27 -10.21
C PRO A 133 11.58 -13.31 -9.64
N GLN A 134 12.37 -12.26 -9.88
CA GLN A 134 13.73 -12.11 -9.35
C GLN A 134 13.79 -11.59 -7.90
N GLY A 135 12.63 -11.36 -7.26
CA GLY A 135 12.54 -10.77 -5.94
C GLY A 135 12.63 -9.24 -5.94
N LEU A 136 13.08 -8.67 -4.83
CA LEU A 136 13.06 -7.24 -4.54
C LEU A 136 14.47 -6.61 -4.49
N GLY A 137 15.50 -7.33 -4.95
CA GLY A 137 16.90 -6.87 -4.87
C GLY A 137 17.20 -5.65 -5.71
N ASP A 138 16.52 -5.47 -6.84
CA ASP A 138 16.77 -4.37 -7.78
C ASP A 138 16.16 -3.03 -7.33
N PHE A 139 15.24 -3.05 -6.36
CA PHE A 139 14.72 -1.82 -5.77
C PHE A 139 15.78 -1.13 -4.88
N ASP A 140 15.71 0.20 -4.82
CA ASP A 140 16.62 1.01 -4.01
C ASP A 140 16.21 0.98 -2.52
N ILE A 141 14.91 0.80 -2.26
CA ILE A 141 14.36 0.57 -0.93
C ILE A 141 13.07 -0.27 -0.99
N VAL A 142 12.96 -1.19 -0.05
CA VAL A 142 11.73 -1.94 0.25
C VAL A 142 11.16 -1.42 1.56
N LEU A 143 9.96 -0.86 1.49
CA LEU A 143 9.19 -0.42 2.64
C LEU A 143 8.25 -1.55 3.07
N SER A 144 8.03 -1.66 4.37
CA SER A 144 7.26 -2.73 4.98
C SER A 144 6.28 -2.16 6.00
N TYR A 145 5.02 -2.55 5.93
CA TYR A 145 4.01 -2.15 6.92
C TYR A 145 4.40 -2.56 8.34
N THR A 146 5.04 -3.72 8.46
CA THR A 146 5.54 -4.25 9.73
C THR A 146 7.05 -4.06 9.87
N GLY A 147 7.51 -3.94 11.11
CA GLY A 147 8.94 -3.90 11.43
C GLY A 147 9.49 -5.26 11.85
N GLY A 148 10.61 -5.25 12.56
CA GLY A 148 11.15 -6.44 13.21
C GLY A 148 11.62 -7.52 12.23
N GLU A 149 11.32 -8.78 12.54
CA GLU A 149 11.79 -9.94 11.79
C GLU A 149 11.33 -9.96 10.32
N ALA A 150 10.18 -9.33 10.03
CA ALA A 150 9.68 -9.18 8.67
C ALA A 150 10.70 -8.48 7.76
N LEU A 151 11.40 -7.44 8.26
CA LEU A 151 12.45 -6.75 7.50
C LEU A 151 13.64 -7.68 7.19
N GLY A 152 14.01 -8.54 8.15
CA GLY A 152 15.04 -9.55 7.95
C GLY A 152 14.62 -10.60 6.93
N ALA A 153 13.36 -11.02 6.96
CA ALA A 153 12.81 -11.98 6.01
C ALA A 153 12.75 -11.39 4.59
N LEU A 154 12.36 -10.13 4.41
CA LEU A 154 12.41 -9.44 3.11
C LEU A 154 13.84 -9.43 2.52
N ARG A 155 14.85 -9.21 3.36
CA ARG A 155 16.27 -9.26 2.93
C ARG A 155 16.70 -10.67 2.55
N ARG A 156 16.44 -11.67 3.41
CA ARG A 156 16.92 -13.05 3.21
C ARG A 156 16.18 -13.81 2.13
N ARG A 157 14.86 -13.62 2.02
CA ARG A 157 13.98 -14.41 1.14
C ARG A 157 13.72 -13.73 -0.21
N LEU A 158 13.65 -12.40 -0.23
CA LEU A 158 13.37 -11.62 -1.45
C LEU A 158 14.58 -10.80 -1.93
N GLY A 159 15.74 -10.92 -1.27
CA GLY A 159 16.96 -10.23 -1.69
C GLY A 159 16.93 -8.72 -1.52
N ALA A 160 15.96 -8.15 -0.79
CA ALA A 160 15.87 -6.71 -0.57
C ALA A 160 17.19 -6.18 0.02
N ARG A 161 17.88 -5.27 -0.67
CA ARG A 161 19.16 -4.72 -0.18
C ARG A 161 18.97 -3.76 0.98
N ARG A 162 17.91 -2.96 0.91
CA ARG A 162 17.48 -2.03 1.97
C ARG A 162 16.02 -2.29 2.27
N ALA A 163 15.74 -2.69 3.51
CA ALA A 163 14.39 -2.87 4.02
C ALA A 163 14.19 -1.96 5.24
N ALA A 164 13.10 -1.19 5.27
CA ALA A 164 12.76 -0.28 6.35
C ALA A 164 11.25 -0.31 6.65
N PRO A 165 10.83 -0.09 7.91
CA PRO A 165 9.41 -0.01 8.22
C PRO A 165 8.84 1.31 7.75
N LEU A 166 7.67 1.25 7.13
CA LEU A 166 6.74 2.37 6.98
C LEU A 166 5.39 1.88 7.51
N HIS A 167 5.13 2.16 8.78
CA HIS A 167 3.98 1.63 9.49
C HIS A 167 2.65 2.18 8.97
N GLY A 168 1.59 1.43 9.26
CA GLY A 168 0.23 1.91 9.11
C GLY A 168 0.02 3.26 9.78
N SER A 169 -0.63 4.15 9.07
CA SER A 169 -0.94 5.50 9.53
C SER A 169 -2.35 5.90 9.13
N VAL A 170 -2.87 6.91 9.82
CA VAL A 170 -4.21 7.47 9.59
C VAL A 170 -4.07 8.97 9.36
N ASP A 171 -5.00 9.56 8.60
CA ASP A 171 -5.04 11.02 8.47
C ASP A 171 -5.49 11.67 9.79
N PRO A 172 -4.65 12.47 10.47
CA PRO A 172 -5.03 13.14 11.71
C PRO A 172 -6.14 14.18 11.53
N ALA A 173 -6.45 14.62 10.30
CA ALA A 173 -7.59 15.50 10.05
C ALA A 173 -8.93 14.74 10.16
N ALA A 174 -8.96 13.48 9.71
CA ALA A 174 -10.13 12.61 9.79
C ALA A 174 -10.21 11.87 11.14
N HIS A 175 -9.08 11.32 11.60
CA HIS A 175 -8.95 10.56 12.84
C HIS A 175 -8.39 11.45 13.96
N ARG A 176 -9.17 12.45 14.36
CA ARG A 176 -8.84 13.37 15.46
C ARG A 176 -9.62 13.03 16.73
N PRO A 177 -9.13 13.47 17.92
CA PRO A 177 -9.87 13.32 19.16
C PRO A 177 -11.31 13.84 19.03
N ALA A 178 -12.27 13.03 19.45
CA ALA A 178 -13.70 13.36 19.51
C ALA A 178 -14.17 13.47 20.96
N ALA A 179 -15.33 14.08 21.18
CA ALA A 179 -15.95 14.11 22.50
C ALA A 179 -16.19 12.67 23.00
N PRO A 180 -15.84 12.33 24.26
CA PRO A 180 -16.07 11.00 24.80
C PRO A 180 -17.56 10.65 24.78
N ALA A 181 -17.89 9.42 24.36
CA ALA A 181 -19.25 8.90 24.41
C ALA A 181 -19.40 7.94 25.60
N PRO A 182 -20.24 8.24 26.62
CA PRO A 182 -20.35 7.42 27.84
C PRO A 182 -20.68 5.94 27.59
N ARG A 183 -21.42 5.65 26.50
CA ARG A 183 -21.79 4.28 26.10
C ARG A 183 -20.61 3.38 25.71
N TYR A 184 -19.45 3.96 25.36
CA TYR A 184 -18.24 3.21 25.01
C TYR A 184 -17.21 3.21 26.15
N ARG A 185 -17.59 3.66 27.35
CA ARG A 185 -16.68 3.64 28.51
C ARG A 185 -16.36 2.19 28.88
N ALA A 186 -15.10 1.83 28.78
CA ALA A 186 -14.55 0.55 29.19
C ALA A 186 -13.07 0.72 29.58
N ASP A 187 -12.54 -0.18 30.39
CA ASP A 187 -11.10 -0.24 30.68
C ASP A 187 -10.32 -0.82 29.48
N LEU A 188 -10.99 -1.64 28.65
CA LEU A 188 -10.45 -2.26 27.43
C LEU A 188 -11.56 -2.46 26.40
N SER A 189 -11.27 -2.17 25.13
CA SER A 189 -12.18 -2.42 24.00
C SER A 189 -11.41 -3.07 22.84
N TYR A 190 -12.07 -4.01 22.16
CA TYR A 190 -11.54 -4.65 20.95
C TYR A 190 -12.42 -4.27 19.76
N LEU A 191 -11.79 -3.76 18.70
CA LEU A 191 -12.42 -3.53 17.41
C LEU A 191 -11.53 -4.15 16.33
N GLY A 192 -12.09 -5.08 15.57
CA GLY A 192 -11.37 -5.73 14.48
C GLY A 192 -12.32 -6.53 13.60
N THR A 193 -11.94 -6.69 12.33
CA THR A 193 -12.61 -7.62 11.44
C THR A 193 -12.37 -9.04 11.92
N PHE A 194 -13.43 -9.85 11.94
CA PHE A 194 -13.34 -11.27 12.26
C PHE A 194 -12.29 -11.94 11.37
N ALA A 195 -11.43 -12.76 11.99
CA ALA A 195 -10.50 -13.61 11.27
C ALA A 195 -10.29 -14.90 12.05
N ALA A 196 -10.50 -16.03 11.37
CA ALA A 196 -10.53 -17.36 11.99
C ALA A 196 -9.19 -17.72 12.68
N ASP A 197 -8.07 -17.30 12.10
CA ASP A 197 -6.72 -17.49 12.63
C ASP A 197 -6.47 -16.75 13.95
N ARG A 198 -7.19 -15.64 14.20
CA ARG A 198 -7.05 -14.83 15.42
C ARG A 198 -8.10 -15.14 16.48
N GLN A 199 -9.22 -15.74 16.11
CA GLN A 199 -10.39 -15.88 16.98
C GLN A 199 -10.09 -16.61 18.29
N ALA A 200 -9.40 -17.75 18.23
CA ALA A 200 -9.07 -18.52 19.45
C ALA A 200 -8.18 -17.74 20.43
N THR A 201 -7.26 -16.90 19.92
CA THR A 201 -6.41 -16.05 20.77
C THR A 201 -7.21 -14.88 21.34
N LEU A 202 -8.11 -14.30 20.55
CA LEU A 202 -9.02 -13.26 21.01
C LEU A 202 -9.90 -13.77 22.15
N GLU A 203 -10.56 -14.91 21.96
CA GLU A 203 -11.47 -15.49 22.97
C GLU A 203 -10.73 -15.74 24.28
N ARG A 204 -9.57 -16.39 24.21
CA ARG A 204 -8.71 -16.67 25.37
C ARG A 204 -8.28 -15.41 26.12
N LEU A 205 -8.05 -14.30 25.43
CA LEU A 205 -7.49 -13.08 26.04
C LEU A 205 -8.57 -12.05 26.44
N PHE A 206 -9.73 -12.03 25.78
CA PHE A 206 -10.70 -10.92 25.89
C PHE A 206 -12.13 -11.33 26.23
N VAL A 207 -12.55 -12.59 26.03
CA VAL A 207 -13.98 -12.96 26.05
C VAL A 207 -14.41 -13.77 27.28
N VAL A 208 -13.47 -14.35 28.04
CA VAL A 208 -13.66 -15.12 29.30
C VAL A 208 -14.88 -16.04 29.33
#